data_AF-A0A842P239-F1
#
_entry.id   AF-A0A842P239-F1
#
_cell.length_a   1.000
_cell.length_b   1.000
_cell.length_c   1.000
_cell.angle_alpha   90.00
_cell.angle_beta   90.00
_cell.angle_gamma   90.00
#
_symmetry.space_group_name_H-M   'P 1'
#
loop_
_entity.id
_entity.type
_entity.pdbx_description
1 polymer ?
#
loop_
_entity_poly.entity_id
_entity_poly.type
_entity_poly.pdbx_seq_one_letter_code
_entity_poly.pdbx_strand_id
1 'polypeptide(L)' 'MTENPDKALDCTGLYCPEPVFRTRLALDELETGQTLEVTADDPAAEEDLKRLAKRLG' A
#
# COMPACT_ATOMS: atom_id res chain seq x y z
N MET A 1 6.03 12.83 17.70
CA MET A 1 5.61 11.42 17.68
C MET A 1 5.93 10.95 16.29
N THR A 2 6.97 10.14 16.14
CA THR A 2 7.47 9.73 14.84
C THR A 2 6.62 8.54 14.41
N GLU A 3 5.58 8.79 13.61
CA GLU A 3 4.81 7.75 12.94
C GLU A 3 5.70 7.18 11.83
N ASN A 4 6.68 6.36 12.22
CA ASN A 4 7.41 5.54 11.28
C ASN A 4 6.44 4.42 10.86
N PRO A 5 6.11 4.30 9.56
CA PRO A 5 5.34 3.17 9.10
C PRO A 5 6.14 1.88 9.36
N ASP A 6 5.50 0.85 9.92
CA ASP A 6 6.14 -0.45 10.19
C ASP A 6 6.67 -1.10 8.91
N LYS A 7 5.96 -0.88 7.79
CA LYS A 7 6.41 -1.24 6.45
C LYS A 7 6.26 -0.05 5.52
N ALA A 8 7.22 0.15 4.64
CA ALA A 8 7.12 1.09 3.52
C ALA A 8 7.27 0.31 2.20
N LEU A 9 6.44 0.64 1.21
CA LEU A 9 6.34 -0.06 -0.06
C LEU A 9 6.37 0.93 -1.21
N ASP A 10 7.50 0.93 -1.91
CA ASP A 10 7.71 1.80 -3.06
C ASP A 10 7.21 1.11 -4.34
N CYS A 11 6.14 1.65 -4.91
CA CYS A 11 5.52 1.21 -6.16
C CYS A 11 5.66 2.25 -7.28
N THR A 12 6.61 3.17 -7.16
CA THR A 12 6.86 4.23 -8.13
C THR A 12 7.31 3.62 -9.46
N GLY A 13 6.63 3.96 -10.57
CA GLY A 13 6.86 3.35 -11.88
C GLY A 13 6.36 1.89 -12.08
N LEU A 14 5.65 1.31 -11.10
CA LEU A 14 5.02 -0.01 -11.26
C LEU A 14 3.61 0.14 -11.86
N TYR A 15 3.37 -0.60 -12.94
CA TYR A 15 2.05 -0.64 -13.59
C TYR A 15 1.13 -1.66 -12.92
N CYS A 16 -0.16 -1.39 -12.98
CA CYS A 16 -1.19 -2.31 -12.51
C CYS A 16 -1.04 -3.67 -13.24
N PRO A 17 -1.10 -4.82 -12.54
CA PRO A 17 -1.61 -5.04 -11.17
C PRO A 17 -0.57 -5.15 -10.05
N GLU A 18 0.70 -4.91 -10.33
CA GLU A 18 1.79 -5.19 -9.37
C GLU A 18 1.72 -4.38 -8.04
N PRO A 19 1.42 -3.06 -8.04
CA PRO A 19 1.35 -2.25 -6.81
C PRO A 19 0.31 -2.77 -5.83
N VAL A 20 -0.87 -3.11 -6.36
CA VAL A 20 -2.04 -3.57 -5.61
C VAL A 20 -1.76 -4.92 -4.99
N PHE A 21 -1.12 -5.81 -5.77
CA PHE A 21 -0.79 -7.15 -5.30
C PHE A 21 0.27 -7.11 -4.20
N ARG A 22 1.33 -6.31 -4.37
CA ARG A 22 2.36 -6.12 -3.35
C ARG A 22 1.82 -5.49 -2.08
N THR A 23 0.99 -4.45 -2.22
CA THR A 23 0.35 -3.80 -1.08
C THR A 23 -0.56 -4.77 -0.34
N ARG A 24 -1.32 -5.60 -1.07
CA ARG A 24 -2.16 -6.62 -0.46
C ARG A 24 -1.36 -7.70 0.26
N LEU A 25 -0.26 -8.18 -0.33
CA LEU A 25 0.65 -9.14 0.32
C LEU A 25 1.26 -8.55 1.60
N ALA A 26 1.77 -7.33 1.52
CA ALA A 26 2.33 -6.65 2.68
C ALA A 26 1.29 -6.44 3.77
N LEU A 27 0.04 -6.11 3.41
CA LEU A 27 -1.08 -5.99 4.34
C LEU A 27 -1.53 -7.33 4.93
N ASP A 28 -1.47 -8.42 4.18
CA ASP A 28 -1.78 -9.77 4.68
C ASP A 28 -0.73 -10.22 5.72
N GLU A 29 0.52 -9.78 5.54
CA GLU A 29 1.59 -9.96 6.52
C GLU A 29 1.54 -8.98 7.69
N LEU A 30 0.76 -7.90 7.61
CA LEU A 30 0.67 -6.88 8.66
C LEU A 30 -0.40 -7.25 9.68
N GLU A 31 -0.04 -7.13 10.96
CA GLU A 31 -0.98 -7.37 12.06
C GLU A 31 -1.72 -6.08 12.44
N THR A 32 -2.87 -6.26 13.09
CA THR A 32 -3.72 -5.16 13.56
C THR A 32 -2.95 -4.21 14.46
N GLY A 33 -2.78 -2.96 14.02
CA GLY A 33 -2.02 -1.93 14.73
C GLY A 33 -0.69 -1.54 14.07
N GLN A 34 -0.26 -2.28 13.04
CA GLN A 34 0.88 -1.88 12.21
C GLN A 34 0.43 -0.97 11.05
N THR A 35 1.35 -0.12 10.57
CA THR A 35 1.09 0.81 9.46
C THR A 35 1.94 0.51 8.23
N LEU A 36 1.31 0.53 7.05
CA LEU A 36 1.96 0.42 5.75
C LEU A 36 1.96 1.77 5.04
N GLU A 37 3.13 2.28 4.69
CA GLU A 37 3.26 3.39 3.77
C GLU A 37 3.44 2.85 2.34
N VAL A 38 2.67 3.36 1.39
CA VAL A 38 2.80 3.00 -0.02
C VAL A 38 3.01 4.26 -0.84
N THR A 39 4.06 4.28 -1.65
CA THR A 39 4.37 5.39 -2.57
C THR A 39 4.15 4.94 -4.00
N ALA A 40 3.37 5.70 -4.77
CA ALA A 40 3.15 5.46 -6.19
C ALA A 40 3.00 6.80 -6.92
N ASP A 41 3.48 6.93 -8.16
CA ASP A 41 3.33 8.15 -8.97
C ASP A 41 2.26 8.02 -10.06
N ASP A 42 1.74 6.81 -10.29
CA ASP A 42 0.74 6.57 -11.32
C ASP A 42 -0.71 6.75 -10.78
N PRO A 43 -1.57 7.51 -11.47
CA PRO A 43 -2.93 7.78 -11.03
C PRO A 43 -3.82 6.52 -10.99
N ALA A 44 -3.58 5.53 -11.86
CA ALA A 44 -4.32 4.28 -11.80
C ALA A 44 -3.93 3.46 -10.56
N ALA A 45 -2.64 3.43 -10.22
CA ALA A 45 -2.15 2.81 -8.99
C ALA A 45 -2.73 3.49 -7.75
N GLU A 46 -2.82 4.82 -7.73
CA GLU A 46 -3.42 5.57 -6.63
C GLU A 46 -4.89 5.16 -6.38
N GLU A 47 -5.70 5.06 -7.43
CA GLU A 47 -7.13 4.73 -7.30
C GLU A 47 -7.35 3.30 -6.77
N ASP A 48 -6.56 2.35 -7.27
CA ASP A 48 -6.61 0.96 -6.81
C ASP A 48 -6.11 0.81 -5.36
N LEU A 49 -5.03 1.50 -4.97
CA LEU A 49 -4.53 1.50 -3.59
C LEU A 49 -5.55 2.11 -2.62
N LYS A 50 -6.20 3.21 -3.00
CA LYS A 50 -7.30 3.81 -2.22
C LYS A 50 -8.46 2.84 -2.05
N ARG A 51 -8.85 2.13 -3.12
CA ARG A 51 -9.90 1.09 -3.03
C ARG A 51 -9.48 -0.05 -2.12
N LEU A 52 -8.24 -0.49 -2.18
CA LEU A 52 -7.72 -1.56 -1.34
C LEU A 52 -7.71 -1.16 0.14
N ALA A 53 -7.19 0.03 0.46
CA ALA A 53 -7.21 0.60 1.80
C ALA A 53 -8.64 0.73 2.33
N LYS A 54 -9.58 1.22 1.51
CA LYS A 54 -11.00 1.34 1.88
C LYS A 54 -11.72 0.01 2.06
N ARG A 55 -11.21 -1.09 1.48
CA ARG A 55 -11.78 -2.43 1.65
C ARG A 55 -11.28 -3.13 2.91
N LEU A 56 -10.15 -2.69 3.44
CA LEU A 56 -9.46 -3.29 4.59
C LEU A 56 -9.69 -2.53 5.89
N GLY A 57 -9.97 -1.22 5.84
CA GLY A 57 -10.52 -0.46 6.96
C GLY A 57 -12.01 -0.69 7.16
#